data_AF-A0A939ZHJ4-F1
#
_entry.id   AF-A0A939ZHJ4-F1
#
_cell.length_a   1.000
_cell.length_b   1.000
_cell.length_c   1.000
_cell.angle_alpha   90.00
_cell.angle_beta   90.00
_cell.angle_gamma   90.00
#
_symmetry.space_group_name_H-M   'P 1'
#
loop_
_entity.id
_entity.type
_entity.pdbx_description
1 polymer ?
#
loop_
_entity_poly.entity_id
_entity_poly.type
_entity_poly.pdbx_seq_one_letter_code
_entity_poly.pdbx_strand_id
1 'polypeptide(L)'
;MDKRVKFLGLDVLFSLVTVMAAAVCSLIQCFGSAKFENSDNYDIFLVDMKFNWFAYILGTALFILFLYYSHKKYLKRYYEEYPVEHPAVVIMHFIISVVFAFAMFVTVIFAPLILLGFDKNFVPELLAFITIFVWPVVFLLYMNATLSFYLIVKKKTGKSKKKKK
;
A
#
# COMPACT_ATOMS: atom_id res chain seq x y z
N MET A 1 3.54 14.06 26.13
CA MET A 1 2.96 12.96 25.32
C MET A 1 3.93 11.79 25.29
N ASP A 2 3.49 10.61 25.71
CA ASP A 2 4.30 9.39 25.77
C ASP A 2 4.89 9.05 24.39
N LYS A 3 6.18 8.66 24.35
CA LYS A 3 6.87 8.23 23.13
C LYS A 3 6.13 7.06 22.44
N ARG A 4 5.42 6.23 23.20
CA ARG A 4 4.60 5.13 22.68
C ARG A 4 3.35 5.61 21.95
N VAL A 5 2.67 6.62 22.50
CA VAL A 5 1.49 7.23 21.87
C VAL A 5 1.90 7.98 20.61
N LYS A 6 3.03 8.69 20.65
CA LYS A 6 3.67 9.24 19.45
C LYS A 6 3.92 8.15 18.42
N PHE A 7 4.49 7.02 18.85
CA PHE A 7 4.78 5.86 18.00
C PHE A 7 3.52 5.36 17.23
N LEU A 8 2.42 5.15 17.94
CA LEU A 8 1.19 4.68 17.31
C LEU A 8 0.54 5.76 16.42
N GLY A 9 0.65 7.03 16.81
CA GLY A 9 0.12 8.14 16.03
C GLY A 9 0.74 8.27 14.65
N LEU A 10 2.08 8.23 14.52
CA LEU A 10 2.69 8.31 13.18
C LEU A 10 2.57 7.00 12.40
N ASP A 11 2.40 5.86 13.08
CA ASP A 11 2.09 4.59 12.41
C ASP A 11 0.73 4.62 11.71
N VAL A 12 -0.28 5.18 12.39
CA VAL A 12 -1.60 5.46 11.81
C VAL A 12 -1.49 6.45 10.64
N LEU A 13 -0.77 7.57 10.82
CA LEU A 13 -0.60 8.56 9.74
C LEU A 13 0.10 7.97 8.52
N PHE A 14 1.15 7.19 8.72
CA PHE A 14 1.85 6.51 7.63
C PHE A 14 0.92 5.56 6.89
N SER A 15 0.17 4.74 7.63
CA SER A 15 -0.77 3.78 7.07
C SER A 15 -1.86 4.49 6.25
N LEU A 16 -2.39 5.60 6.76
CA LEU A 16 -3.37 6.43 6.06
C LEU A 16 -2.81 6.99 4.74
N VAL A 17 -1.62 7.59 4.76
CA VAL A 17 -0.99 8.12 3.54
C VAL A 17 -0.74 7.00 2.52
N THR A 18 -0.39 5.80 2.99
CA THR A 18 -0.18 4.65 2.11
C THR A 18 -1.49 4.18 1.44
N VAL A 19 -2.60 4.18 2.18
CA VAL A 19 -3.94 3.93 1.60
C VAL A 19 -4.30 4.98 0.56
N MET A 20 -4.06 6.27 0.86
CA MET A 20 -4.30 7.34 -0.11
C MET A 20 -3.44 7.20 -1.37
N ALA A 21 -2.16 6.86 -1.21
CA ALA A 21 -1.26 6.60 -2.33
C ALA A 21 -1.73 5.41 -3.16
N ALA A 22 -2.19 4.32 -2.53
CA ALA A 22 -2.78 3.18 -3.21
C ALA A 22 -4.01 3.59 -4.05
N ALA A 23 -4.90 4.41 -3.49
CA ALA A 23 -6.07 4.92 -4.19
C ALA A 23 -5.70 5.76 -5.42
N VAL A 24 -4.75 6.69 -5.28
CA VAL A 24 -4.30 7.54 -6.40
C VAL A 24 -3.63 6.68 -7.47
N CYS A 25 -2.80 5.72 -7.07
CA CYS A 25 -2.12 4.84 -8.01
C CYS A 25 -3.12 3.94 -8.75
N SER A 26 -4.14 3.40 -8.07
CA SER A 26 -5.18 2.59 -8.74
C SER A 26 -6.00 3.43 -9.72
N LEU A 27 -6.31 4.70 -9.39
CA LEU A 27 -6.92 5.63 -10.35
C LEU A 27 -6.04 5.84 -11.59
N ILE A 28 -4.73 6.04 -11.41
CA ILE A 28 -3.76 6.14 -12.53
C ILE A 28 -3.76 4.86 -13.37
N GLN A 29 -3.85 3.67 -12.76
CA GLN A 29 -3.96 2.42 -13.52
C GLN A 29 -5.24 2.36 -14.36
N CYS A 30 -6.30 3.02 -13.91
CA CYS A 30 -7.56 3.17 -14.64
C CYS A 30 -7.56 4.32 -15.66
N PHE A 31 -6.54 5.20 -15.68
CA PHE A 31 -6.38 6.24 -16.70
C PHE A 31 -5.94 5.60 -18.04
N GLY A 32 -6.93 5.09 -18.77
CA GLY A 32 -6.72 4.40 -20.03
C GLY A 32 -8.01 4.24 -20.80
N SER A 33 -8.62 5.35 -21.22
CA SER A 33 -9.57 5.31 -22.34
C SER A 33 -9.52 6.61 -23.13
N ALA A 34 -8.79 6.61 -24.24
CA ALA A 34 -9.23 7.41 -25.38
C ALA A 34 -10.30 6.58 -26.09
N LYS A 35 -11.53 7.10 -26.18
CA LYS A 35 -12.45 6.63 -27.22
C LYS A 35 -11.75 6.89 -28.55
N PHE A 36 -11.23 5.87 -29.19
CA PHE A 36 -11.00 5.95 -30.63
C PHE A 36 -12.38 5.76 -31.26
N GLU A 37 -13.10 6.86 -31.42
CA GLU A 37 -14.12 6.96 -32.46
C GLU A 37 -13.39 6.71 -33.78
N ASN A 38 -13.51 5.49 -34.30
CA ASN A 38 -13.41 5.12 -35.72
C ASN A 38 -13.03 3.63 -35.83
N SER A 39 -14.03 2.76 -35.89
CA SER A 39 -14.23 1.94 -37.08
C SER A 39 -15.51 1.13 -36.91
N ASP A 40 -16.42 1.32 -37.86
CA ASP A 40 -17.56 0.44 -38.08
C ASP A 40 -17.06 -1.01 -38.19
N ASN A 41 -17.36 -1.83 -37.19
CA ASN A 41 -17.69 -3.24 -37.34
C ASN A 41 -18.23 -3.79 -36.02
N TYR A 42 -19.35 -4.48 -36.16
CA TYR A 42 -20.13 -5.18 -35.16
C TYR A 42 -19.28 -6.06 -34.22
N ASP A 43 -19.42 -5.87 -32.91
CA ASP A 43 -19.45 -6.98 -31.96
C ASP A 43 -20.46 -6.67 -30.84
N ILE A 44 -21.40 -7.59 -30.65
CA ILE A 44 -22.65 -7.42 -29.87
C ILE A 44 -22.44 -7.69 -28.37
N PHE A 45 -21.21 -7.85 -27.90
CA PHE A 45 -20.87 -7.90 -26.48
C PHE A 45 -19.54 -7.16 -26.28
N LEU A 46 -19.47 -6.30 -25.25
CA LEU A 46 -18.28 -5.55 -24.80
C LEU A 46 -17.98 -4.28 -25.61
N VAL A 47 -18.45 -3.14 -25.09
CA VAL A 47 -17.86 -1.84 -25.45
C VAL A 47 -16.48 -1.79 -24.77
N ASP A 48 -15.48 -2.35 -25.44
CA ASP A 48 -14.11 -2.51 -24.95
C ASP A 48 -13.38 -1.17 -24.85
N MET A 49 -13.22 -0.68 -23.62
CA MET A 49 -12.18 0.28 -23.28
C MET A 49 -10.83 -0.42 -23.49
N LYS A 50 -10.01 0.01 -24.46
CA LYS A 50 -8.68 -0.60 -24.68
C LYS A 50 -7.78 -0.38 -23.46
N PHE A 51 -7.52 -1.44 -22.72
CA PHE A 51 -6.65 -1.44 -21.54
C PHE A 51 -5.27 -0.83 -21.85
N ASN A 52 -4.86 0.16 -21.06
CA ASN A 52 -3.55 0.82 -21.20
C ASN A 52 -2.51 0.20 -20.27
N TRP A 53 -1.72 -0.73 -20.80
CA TRP A 53 -0.61 -1.38 -20.08
C TRP A 53 0.39 -0.37 -19.48
N PHE A 54 0.66 0.74 -20.17
CA PHE A 54 1.60 1.75 -19.66
C PHE A 54 1.07 2.45 -18.41
N ALA A 55 -0.21 2.80 -18.39
CA ALA A 55 -0.85 3.41 -17.24
C ALA A 55 -0.87 2.44 -16.04
N TYR A 56 -1.15 1.17 -16.29
CA TYR A 56 -1.13 0.13 -15.26
C TYR A 56 0.28 -0.07 -14.65
N ILE A 57 1.31 -0.19 -15.50
CA ILE A 57 2.71 -0.32 -15.06
C ILE A 57 3.14 0.93 -14.30
N LEU A 58 2.79 2.12 -14.79
CA LEU A 58 3.12 3.39 -14.16
C LEU A 58 2.50 3.49 -12.75
N GLY A 59 1.20 3.23 -12.61
CA GLY A 59 0.54 3.25 -11.30
C GLY A 59 1.13 2.23 -10.33
N THR A 60 1.43 1.02 -10.81
CA THR A 60 2.10 -0.01 -9.99
C THR A 60 3.49 0.42 -9.54
N ALA A 61 4.29 0.94 -10.47
CA ALA A 61 5.66 1.40 -10.19
C ALA A 61 5.66 2.56 -9.19
N LEU A 62 4.74 3.52 -9.34
CA LEU A 62 4.58 4.63 -8.41
C LEU A 62 4.23 4.15 -6.99
N PHE A 63 3.33 3.18 -6.86
CA PHE A 63 2.98 2.61 -5.55
C PHE A 63 4.17 1.88 -4.89
N ILE A 64 4.89 1.05 -5.65
CA ILE A 64 6.09 0.35 -5.16
C ILE A 64 7.18 1.35 -4.78
N LEU A 65 7.42 2.37 -5.60
CA LEU A 65 8.38 3.43 -5.29
C LEU A 65 7.97 4.19 -4.03
N PHE A 66 6.68 4.50 -3.85
CA PHE A 66 6.18 5.12 -2.65
C PHE A 66 6.49 4.26 -1.41
N LEU A 67 6.20 2.95 -1.45
CA LEU A 67 6.57 2.03 -0.36
C LEU A 67 8.08 2.00 -0.13
N TYR A 68 8.90 1.95 -1.18
CA TYR A 68 10.36 1.92 -1.03
C TYR A 68 10.93 3.20 -0.41
N TYR A 69 10.53 4.37 -0.92
CA TYR A 69 11.01 5.66 -0.41
C TYR A 69 10.55 5.91 1.02
N SER A 70 9.30 5.55 1.32
CA SER A 70 8.72 5.75 2.63
C SER A 70 9.37 4.84 3.69
N HIS A 71 9.81 3.63 3.29
CA HIS A 71 10.67 2.74 4.11
C HIS A 71 11.93 3.46 4.58
N LYS A 72 12.69 3.91 3.58
CA LYS A 72 14.08 4.33 3.73
C LYS A 72 14.17 5.66 4.47
N LYS A 73 13.20 6.56 4.22
CA LYS A 73 13.22 7.93 4.73
C LYS A 73 12.47 8.08 6.06
N TYR A 74 11.32 7.45 6.22
CA TYR A 74 10.43 7.70 7.34
C TYR A 74 10.39 6.55 8.34
N LEU A 75 9.98 5.34 7.93
CA LEU A 75 9.79 4.20 8.83
C LEU A 75 11.06 3.84 9.62
N LYS A 76 12.21 3.68 8.94
CA LYS A 76 13.45 3.31 9.63
C LYS A 76 13.87 4.33 10.68
N ARG A 77 13.90 5.61 10.30
CA ARG A 77 14.25 6.72 11.19
C ARG A 77 13.28 6.80 12.38
N TYR A 78 12.01 6.57 12.10
CA TYR A 78 10.96 6.59 13.10
C TYR A 78 11.12 5.51 14.17
N TYR A 79 11.37 4.26 13.76
CA TYR A 79 11.64 3.18 14.70
C TYR A 79 12.90 3.44 15.55
N GLU A 80 13.92 4.06 14.98
CA GLU A 80 15.15 4.41 15.71
C GLU A 80 14.90 5.53 16.76
N GLU A 81 14.10 6.55 16.43
CA GLU A 81 13.79 7.67 17.32
C GLU A 81 12.84 7.30 18.48
N TYR A 82 11.88 6.40 18.22
CA TYR A 82 10.85 5.99 19.18
C TYR A 82 10.97 4.49 19.49
N PRO A 83 11.73 4.11 20.53
CA PRO A 83 12.01 2.70 20.80
C PRO A 83 10.75 1.92 21.18
N VAL A 84 10.33 1.04 20.27
CA VAL A 84 9.23 0.10 20.46
C VAL A 84 9.78 -1.19 21.08
N GLU A 85 9.75 -1.30 22.41
CA GLU A 85 10.18 -2.52 23.11
C GLU A 85 9.03 -3.21 23.85
N HIS A 86 7.91 -2.52 24.04
CA HIS A 86 6.80 -3.03 24.82
C HIS A 86 5.91 -3.94 23.94
N PRO A 87 5.59 -5.18 24.37
CA PRO A 87 4.77 -6.11 23.59
C PRO A 87 3.43 -5.52 23.15
N ALA A 88 2.78 -4.75 24.03
CA ALA A 88 1.51 -4.09 23.71
C ALA A 88 1.61 -3.15 22.49
N VAL A 89 2.72 -2.44 22.31
CA VAL A 89 2.89 -1.53 21.17
C VAL A 89 3.09 -2.31 19.86
N VAL A 90 3.76 -3.46 19.92
CA VAL A 90 3.91 -4.38 18.77
C VAL A 90 2.57 -4.98 18.36
N ILE A 91 1.74 -5.37 19.34
CA ILE A 91 0.38 -5.87 19.07
C ILE A 91 -0.48 -4.77 18.45
N MET A 92 -0.43 -3.54 18.99
CA MET A 92 -1.17 -2.41 18.44
C MET A 92 -0.73 -2.08 17.00
N HIS A 93 0.58 -2.10 16.72
CA HIS A 93 1.13 -1.94 15.37
C HIS A 93 0.55 -2.96 14.40
N PHE A 94 0.52 -4.23 14.80
CA PHE A 94 -0.08 -5.29 13.98
C PHE A 94 -1.57 -5.01 13.70
N ILE A 95 -2.35 -4.69 14.74
CA ILE A 95 -3.77 -4.35 14.60
C ILE A 95 -3.96 -3.17 13.62
N ILE A 96 -3.18 -2.10 13.77
CA ILE A 96 -3.21 -0.94 12.87
C ILE A 96 -2.95 -1.38 11.42
N SER A 97 -1.90 -2.16 11.19
CA SER A 97 -1.56 -2.64 9.85
C SER A 97 -2.68 -3.48 9.22
N VAL A 98 -3.37 -4.32 10.01
CA VAL A 98 -4.52 -5.13 9.54
C VAL A 98 -5.70 -4.24 9.18
N VAL A 99 -6.06 -3.29 10.06
CA VAL A 99 -7.17 -2.36 9.82
C VAL A 99 -6.92 -1.53 8.56
N PHE A 100 -5.71 -1.01 8.38
CA PHE A 100 -5.37 -0.21 7.20
C PHE A 100 -5.17 -1.04 5.93
N ALA A 101 -4.76 -2.31 6.03
CA ALA A 101 -4.79 -3.21 4.88
C ALA A 101 -6.24 -3.44 4.40
N PHE A 102 -7.17 -3.65 5.33
CA PHE A 102 -8.59 -3.75 4.98
C PHE A 102 -9.13 -2.43 4.42
N ALA A 103 -8.76 -1.28 5.00
CA ALA A 103 -9.13 0.02 4.45
C ALA A 103 -8.56 0.22 3.02
N MET A 104 -7.33 -0.24 2.76
CA MET A 104 -6.73 -0.23 1.43
C MET A 104 -7.54 -1.07 0.45
N PHE A 105 -7.91 -2.30 0.84
CA PHE A 105 -8.73 -3.20 0.03
C PHE A 105 -10.04 -2.51 -0.39
N VAL A 106 -10.76 -1.94 0.58
CA VAL A 106 -12.01 -1.20 0.31
C VAL A 106 -11.75 -0.01 -0.61
N THR A 107 -10.73 0.80 -0.31
CA THR A 107 -10.43 2.02 -1.09
C THR A 107 -10.06 1.72 -2.53
N VAL A 108 -9.28 0.66 -2.77
CA VAL A 108 -8.84 0.25 -4.10
C VAL A 108 -9.98 -0.32 -4.94
N ILE A 109 -11.06 -0.82 -4.33
CA ILE A 109 -12.30 -1.19 -5.02
C ILE A 109 -13.13 0.05 -5.37
N PHE A 110 -13.36 0.93 -4.39
CA PHE A 110 -14.24 2.08 -4.58
C PHE A 110 -13.64 3.19 -5.45
N ALA A 111 -12.31 3.40 -5.42
CA ALA A 111 -11.68 4.45 -6.22
C ALA A 111 -11.91 4.27 -7.74
N PRO A 112 -11.66 3.09 -8.34
CA PRO A 112 -12.05 2.82 -9.73
C PRO A 112 -13.56 2.94 -9.98
N LEU A 113 -14.40 2.44 -9.07
CA LEU A 113 -15.87 2.52 -9.22
C LEU A 113 -16.37 3.97 -9.30
N ILE A 114 -15.80 4.88 -8.50
CA ILE A 114 -16.15 6.31 -8.52
C ILE A 114 -15.80 6.95 -9.87
N LEU A 115 -14.67 6.57 -10.47
CA LEU A 115 -14.23 7.15 -11.75
C LEU A 115 -15.00 6.58 -12.95
N LEU A 116 -15.42 5.31 -12.89
CA LEU A 116 -15.85 4.55 -14.06
C LEU A 116 -17.35 4.19 -14.07
N GLY A 117 -17.99 4.16 -12.90
CA GLY A 117 -19.34 3.62 -12.71
C GLY A 117 -19.33 2.08 -12.54
N PHE A 118 -20.48 1.52 -12.15
CA PHE A 118 -20.61 0.09 -11.85
C PHE A 118 -20.65 -0.83 -13.09
N ASP A 119 -20.91 -0.28 -14.28
CA ASP A 119 -21.22 -1.07 -15.48
C ASP A 119 -20.04 -1.23 -16.47
N LYS A 120 -18.84 -0.76 -16.15
CA LYS A 120 -17.70 -0.73 -17.08
C LYS A 120 -16.50 -1.55 -16.59
N ASN A 121 -16.13 -2.58 -17.36
CA ASN A 121 -14.89 -3.33 -17.17
C ASN A 121 -13.73 -2.60 -17.86
N PHE A 122 -12.74 -2.15 -17.08
CA PHE A 122 -11.59 -1.37 -17.59
C PHE A 122 -10.26 -2.13 -17.55
N VAL A 123 -10.16 -3.12 -16.68
CA VAL A 123 -8.92 -3.81 -16.37
C VAL A 123 -9.18 -5.30 -16.54
N PRO A 124 -8.29 -6.06 -17.19
CA PRO A 124 -8.37 -7.52 -17.21
C PRO A 124 -8.60 -8.05 -15.80
N GLU A 125 -9.54 -8.97 -15.60
CA GLU A 125 -9.96 -9.46 -14.27
C GLU A 125 -8.76 -9.87 -13.40
N LEU A 126 -7.74 -10.48 -14.00
CA LEU A 126 -6.51 -10.87 -13.34
C LEU A 126 -5.72 -9.68 -12.76
N LEU A 127 -5.63 -8.57 -13.48
CA LEU A 127 -4.90 -7.37 -13.03
C LEU A 127 -5.70 -6.60 -11.98
N ALA A 128 -7.02 -6.55 -12.12
CA ALA A 128 -7.90 -6.01 -11.08
C ALA A 128 -7.77 -6.84 -9.79
N PHE A 129 -7.75 -8.17 -9.89
CA PHE A 129 -7.50 -9.07 -8.77
C PHE A 129 -6.15 -8.79 -8.10
N ILE A 130 -5.07 -8.61 -8.89
CA ILE A 130 -3.75 -8.27 -8.34
C ILE A 130 -3.82 -6.95 -7.58
N THR A 131 -4.34 -5.88 -8.17
CA THR A 131 -4.41 -4.58 -7.51
C THR A 131 -5.28 -4.62 -6.24
N ILE A 132 -6.43 -5.30 -6.26
CA ILE A 132 -7.37 -5.37 -5.13
C ILE A 132 -6.82 -6.21 -3.97
N PHE A 133 -6.28 -7.40 -4.25
CA PHE A 133 -5.90 -8.35 -3.20
C PHE A 133 -4.40 -8.31 -2.85
N VAL A 134 -3.53 -8.13 -3.85
CA VAL A 134 -2.07 -8.20 -3.61
C VAL A 134 -1.58 -6.95 -2.90
N TRP A 135 -2.11 -5.76 -3.20
CA TRP A 135 -1.61 -4.52 -2.59
C TRP A 135 -1.83 -4.44 -1.08
N PRO A 136 -3.03 -4.75 -0.54
CA PRO A 136 -3.25 -4.85 0.91
C PRO A 136 -2.31 -5.86 1.58
N VAL A 137 -2.09 -7.02 0.95
CA VAL A 137 -1.21 -8.06 1.48
C VAL A 137 0.24 -7.58 1.48
N VAL A 138 0.71 -6.97 0.39
CA VAL A 138 2.05 -6.39 0.29
C VAL A 138 2.25 -5.32 1.36
N PHE A 139 1.28 -4.43 1.55
CA PHE A 139 1.32 -3.42 2.61
C PHE A 139 1.45 -4.05 4.01
N LEU A 140 0.62 -5.04 4.32
CA LEU A 140 0.64 -5.73 5.61
C LEU A 140 1.97 -6.42 5.87
N LEU A 141 2.48 -7.17 4.90
CA LEU A 141 3.78 -7.84 4.98
C LEU A 141 4.90 -6.81 5.16
N TYR A 142 4.86 -5.73 4.39
CA TYR A 142 5.87 -4.69 4.41
C TYR A 142 5.95 -3.98 5.77
N MET A 143 4.81 -3.61 6.37
CA MET A 143 4.77 -2.95 7.68
C MET A 143 5.34 -3.85 8.79
N ASN A 144 4.93 -5.12 8.81
CA ASN A 144 5.32 -6.07 9.85
C ASN A 144 6.75 -6.60 9.68
N ALA A 145 7.20 -6.80 8.43
CA ALA A 145 8.57 -7.19 8.14
C ALA A 145 9.56 -6.09 8.55
N THR A 146 9.20 -4.82 8.30
CA THR A 146 10.05 -3.68 8.68
C THR A 146 10.25 -3.59 10.19
N LEU A 147 9.16 -3.68 10.97
CA LEU A 147 9.25 -3.68 12.43
C LEU A 147 10.05 -4.90 12.93
N SER A 148 9.80 -6.09 12.38
CA SER A 148 10.52 -7.32 12.76
C SER A 148 12.02 -7.20 12.51
N PHE A 149 12.43 -6.68 11.35
CA PHE A 149 13.83 -6.44 11.04
C PHE A 149 14.49 -5.48 12.03
N TYR A 150 13.81 -4.36 12.35
CA TYR A 150 14.28 -3.41 13.34
C TYR A 150 14.49 -4.05 14.72
N LEU A 151 13.51 -4.82 15.22
CA LEU A 151 13.58 -5.49 16.51
C LEU A 151 14.75 -6.50 16.57
N ILE A 152 14.99 -7.24 15.48
CA ILE A 152 16.11 -8.19 15.38
C ILE A 152 17.46 -7.48 15.42
N VAL A 153 17.62 -6.40 14.64
CA VAL A 153 18.87 -5.62 14.58
C VAL A 153 19.19 -4.97 15.92
N LYS A 154 18.18 -4.41 16.59
CA LYS A 154 18.32 -3.81 17.92
C LYS A 154 18.70 -4.85 18.99
N LYS A 155 18.10 -6.04 18.95
CA LYS A 155 18.43 -7.15 19.88
C LYS A 155 19.89 -7.60 19.71
N LYS A 156 20.41 -7.64 18.48
CA LYS A 156 21.82 -7.99 18.19
C LYS A 156 22.80 -6.95 18.76
N THR A 157 22.54 -5.66 18.53
CA THR A 157 23.39 -4.57 19.04
C THR A 157 23.35 -4.43 20.56
N GLY A 158 22.19 -4.63 21.18
CA GLY A 158 22.05 -4.64 22.65
C GLY A 158 22.81 -5.80 23.32
N LYS A 159 22.79 -7.00 22.73
CA LYS A 159 23.55 -8.16 23.22
C LYS A 159 25.07 -7.97 23.08
N SER A 160 25.53 -7.31 22.02
CA SER A 160 26.96 -7.01 21.82
C SER A 160 27.51 -6.08 22.90
N LYS A 161 26.74 -5.05 23.30
CA LYS A 161 27.14 -4.15 24.39
C LYS A 161 27.15 -4.82 25.77
N LYS A 162 26.23 -5.77 26.02
CA LYS A 162 26.19 -6.54 27.29
C LYS A 162 27.33 -7.56 27.44
N LYS A 163 27.90 -8.07 26.34
CA LYS A 163 29.06 -8.97 26.38
C LYS A 163 30.41 -8.28 26.62
N LYS A 164 30.46 -6.95 26.52
CA LYS A 164 31.68 -6.13 26.74
C LYS A 164 31.74 -5.47 28.12
N LYS A 165 30.76 -5.71 28.98
CA LYS A 165 30.77 -5.35 30.40
C LYS A 165 30.89 -6.62 31.21
#